data_AF-A0A6C0END3-F1
#
_entry.id   AF-A0A6C0END3-F1
#
_cell.length_a   1.000
_cell.length_b   1.000
_cell.length_c   1.000
_cell.angle_alpha   90.00
_cell.angle_beta   90.00
_cell.angle_gamma   90.00
#
_symmetry.space_group_name_H-M   'P 1'
#
loop_
_entity.id
_entity.type
_entity.pdbx_description
1 polymer ?
#
loop_
_entity_poly.entity_id
_entity_poly.type
_entity_poly.pdbx_seq_one_letter_code
_entity_poly.pdbx_strand_id
1 'polypeptide(L)'
;MFRLENAHKLATKEDPHHLHKILGVICMAHFAYRIALLMTTGNMQFHHPQDVYMITLHGALSVSSVVFHLSSVRNALKPMIYPEFRDHSILFACRSVAACCMHYSGCHYLWTMLLCLSTMNSADRITLCYQGPAAQGSRTTTMRNMPFDHGITPEDQLRIVRMHSRMQLGATWFMLISTDAAFLPLFAIQLAAFLMTLVRKSIITSRTWHLLYSIALWLNYEVLAQFTPGQLVMVTILYNLHHQVCFPRRANKYMVWVTHFVVYTAWTESGSSAYFTRQVYGVLGSFGPFGSFGKGAGAEVLWMRLVKMAVVGYYAGNVRAYWPLFVLPPVET
;
A
#
# COMPACT_ATOMS: atom_id res chain seq x y z
N MET A 1 20.40 8.20 9.04
CA MET A 1 21.19 9.42 8.73
C MET A 1 21.19 9.60 7.23
N PHE A 2 20.87 10.80 6.72
CA PHE A 2 20.90 11.10 5.29
C PHE A 2 22.28 11.60 4.89
N ARG A 3 22.86 11.02 3.83
CA ARG A 3 24.15 11.42 3.25
C ARG A 3 23.90 12.20 1.96
N LEU A 4 23.53 13.48 2.12
CA LEU A 4 23.12 14.34 0.99
C LEU A 4 24.26 14.62 0.01
N GLU A 5 25.52 14.50 0.44
CA GLU A 5 26.69 14.56 -0.42
C GLU A 5 26.63 13.50 -1.55
N ASN A 6 25.89 12.40 -1.36
CA ASN A 6 25.70 11.35 -2.37
C ASN A 6 24.51 11.61 -3.32
N ALA A 7 23.75 12.70 -3.16
CA ALA A 7 22.54 12.96 -3.96
C ALA A 7 22.83 13.10 -5.46
N HIS A 8 24.03 13.60 -5.84
CA HIS A 8 24.47 13.70 -7.23
C HIS A 8 24.45 12.33 -7.96
N LYS A 9 24.54 11.21 -7.22
CA LYS A 9 24.55 9.84 -7.78
C LYS A 9 23.17 9.38 -8.27
N LEU A 10 22.12 10.17 -8.07
CA LEU A 10 20.77 9.92 -8.59
C LEU A 10 20.68 10.17 -10.10
N ALA A 11 21.54 11.01 -10.66
CA ALA A 11 21.70 11.11 -12.10
C ALA A 11 22.53 9.92 -12.59
N THR A 12 21.96 9.06 -13.41
CA THR A 12 22.64 7.88 -13.96
C THR A 12 22.84 8.04 -15.46
N LYS A 13 23.90 7.42 -15.99
CA LYS A 13 24.17 7.37 -17.43
C LYS A 13 23.22 6.42 -18.18
N GLU A 14 22.57 5.51 -17.45
CA GLU A 14 21.58 4.56 -17.99
C GLU A 14 20.24 5.24 -18.37
N ASP A 15 20.02 6.48 -17.94
CA ASP A 15 18.87 7.32 -18.32
C ASP A 15 19.35 8.55 -19.13
N PRO A 16 19.78 8.36 -20.39
CA PRO A 16 20.48 9.39 -21.17
C PRO A 16 19.63 10.64 -21.44
N HIS A 17 18.32 10.47 -21.55
CA HIS A 17 17.37 11.56 -21.76
C HIS A 17 16.66 11.98 -20.46
N HIS A 18 17.08 11.44 -19.32
CA HIS A 18 16.49 11.71 -18.00
C HIS A 18 14.97 11.46 -17.93
N LEU A 19 14.42 10.59 -18.78
CA LEU A 19 12.99 10.37 -18.90
C LEU A 19 12.44 9.76 -17.61
N HIS A 20 13.09 8.71 -17.10
CA HIS A 20 12.67 8.08 -15.86
C HIS A 20 12.78 9.05 -14.68
N LYS A 21 13.87 9.84 -14.64
CA LYS A 21 14.07 10.85 -13.61
C LYS A 21 12.98 11.93 -13.64
N ILE A 22 12.66 12.48 -14.82
CA ILE A 22 11.63 13.51 -14.99
C ILE A 22 10.26 12.96 -14.59
N LEU A 23 9.91 11.75 -15.04
CA LEU A 23 8.68 11.05 -14.62
C LEU A 23 8.63 10.88 -13.09
N GLY A 24 9.76 10.52 -12.48
CA GLY A 24 9.88 10.36 -11.03
C GLY A 24 9.57 11.65 -10.27
N VAL A 25 10.10 12.77 -10.73
CA VAL A 25 9.83 14.10 -10.13
C VAL A 25 8.36 14.48 -10.29
N ILE A 26 7.79 14.31 -11.49
CA ILE A 26 6.37 14.60 -11.76
C ILE A 26 5.47 13.76 -10.86
N CYS A 27 5.68 12.45 -10.79
CA CYS A 27 4.90 11.54 -9.96
C CYS A 27 5.03 11.85 -8.47
N MET A 28 6.23 12.22 -8.00
CA MET A 28 6.44 12.59 -6.60
C MET A 28 5.70 13.89 -6.25
N ALA A 29 5.73 14.89 -7.12
CA ALA A 29 4.96 16.12 -6.95
C ALA A 29 3.44 15.84 -6.97
N HIS A 30 2.99 14.96 -7.87
CA HIS A 30 1.59 14.54 -7.94
C HIS A 30 1.14 13.81 -6.66
N PHE A 31 1.96 12.90 -6.11
CA PHE A 31 1.68 12.28 -4.81
C PHE A 31 1.58 13.32 -3.69
N ALA A 32 2.55 14.24 -3.60
CA ALA A 32 2.55 15.27 -2.57
C ALA A 32 1.27 16.11 -2.62
N TYR A 33 0.86 16.52 -3.82
CA TYR A 33 -0.39 17.25 -4.04
C TYR A 33 -1.62 16.44 -3.60
N ARG A 34 -1.76 15.18 -4.05
CA ARG A 34 -2.94 14.35 -3.74
C ARG A 34 -3.02 13.96 -2.27
N ILE A 35 -1.89 13.68 -1.63
CA ILE A 35 -1.84 13.40 -0.19
C ILE A 35 -2.19 14.66 0.59
N ALA A 36 -1.71 15.84 0.19
CA ALA A 36 -2.09 17.10 0.83
C ALA A 36 -3.60 17.36 0.72
N LEU A 37 -4.21 17.11 -0.44
CA LEU A 37 -5.67 17.18 -0.62
C LEU A 37 -6.40 16.18 0.28
N LEU A 38 -5.94 14.92 0.34
CA LEU A 38 -6.53 13.91 1.23
C LEU A 38 -6.53 14.37 2.69
N MET A 39 -5.41 14.93 3.15
CA MET A 39 -5.26 15.38 4.53
C MET A 39 -6.10 16.62 4.86
N THR A 40 -6.27 17.53 3.89
CA THR A 40 -6.96 18.83 4.11
C THR A 40 -8.45 18.76 3.82
N THR A 41 -8.88 17.95 2.86
CA THR A 41 -10.27 17.89 2.38
C THR A 41 -10.94 16.53 2.63
N GLY A 42 -10.18 15.50 3.01
CA GLY A 42 -10.69 14.13 3.20
C GLY A 42 -10.74 13.29 1.92
N ASN A 43 -10.44 13.87 0.75
CA ASN A 43 -10.33 13.13 -0.51
C ASN A 43 -9.26 13.74 -1.45
N MET A 44 -8.91 13.03 -2.51
CA MET A 44 -7.86 13.41 -3.45
C MET A 44 -8.37 14.22 -4.64
N GLN A 45 -9.68 14.47 -4.73
CA GLN A 45 -10.33 15.25 -5.78
C GLN A 45 -10.00 14.77 -7.21
N PHE A 46 -10.08 13.46 -7.47
CA PHE A 46 -9.96 12.90 -8.82
C PHE A 46 -11.26 13.12 -9.61
N HIS A 47 -11.45 14.33 -10.15
CA HIS A 47 -12.67 14.74 -10.84
C HIS A 47 -12.46 15.11 -12.31
N HIS A 48 -11.23 15.41 -12.72
CA HIS A 48 -10.92 15.94 -14.04
C HIS A 48 -10.22 14.90 -14.92
N PRO A 49 -10.47 14.86 -16.25
CA PRO A 49 -9.81 13.90 -17.14
C PRO A 49 -8.27 13.96 -17.09
N GLN A 50 -7.72 15.14 -16.81
CA GLN A 50 -6.28 15.35 -16.61
C GLN A 50 -5.70 14.51 -15.48
N ASP A 51 -6.53 14.16 -14.49
CA ASP A 51 -6.14 13.33 -13.36
C ASP A 51 -5.79 11.91 -13.81
N VAL A 52 -6.55 11.37 -14.76
CA VAL A 52 -6.28 10.04 -15.34
C VAL A 52 -4.96 10.07 -16.09
N TYR A 53 -4.67 11.13 -16.85
CA TYR A 53 -3.35 11.27 -17.50
C TYR A 53 -2.23 11.27 -16.46
N MET A 54 -2.35 12.04 -15.39
CA MET A 54 -1.36 12.05 -14.30
C MET A 54 -1.21 10.67 -13.64
N ILE A 55 -2.31 9.95 -13.39
CA ILE A 55 -2.30 8.58 -12.88
C ILE A 55 -1.57 7.64 -13.85
N THR A 56 -1.80 7.72 -15.16
CA THR A 56 -1.12 6.88 -16.15
C THR A 56 0.38 7.15 -16.23
N LEU A 57 0.84 8.38 -15.95
CA LEU A 57 2.27 8.68 -15.84
C LEU A 57 2.97 7.88 -14.73
N HIS A 58 2.25 7.53 -13.65
CA HIS A 58 2.81 6.61 -12.65
C HIS A 58 3.04 5.21 -13.22
N GLY A 59 2.15 4.71 -14.09
CA GLY A 59 2.36 3.46 -14.81
C GLY A 59 3.57 3.54 -15.72
N ALA A 60 3.70 4.63 -16.48
CA ALA A 60 4.86 4.89 -17.33
C ALA A 60 6.17 5.00 -16.53
N LEU A 61 6.15 5.64 -15.36
CA LEU A 61 7.29 5.68 -14.44
C LEU A 61 7.73 4.26 -14.04
N SER A 62 6.80 3.40 -13.64
CA SER A 62 7.12 2.03 -13.26
C SER A 62 7.70 1.24 -14.43
N VAL A 63 7.06 1.28 -15.61
CA VAL A 63 7.53 0.55 -16.81
C VAL A 63 8.88 1.07 -17.31
N SER A 64 9.12 2.39 -17.24
CA SER A 64 10.41 2.96 -17.68
C SER A 64 11.61 2.47 -16.87
N SER A 65 11.41 1.84 -15.70
CA SER A 65 12.49 1.22 -14.93
C SER A 65 13.16 0.01 -15.63
N VAL A 66 12.57 -0.51 -16.70
CA VAL A 66 13.13 -1.62 -17.49
C VAL A 66 14.47 -1.24 -18.15
N VAL A 67 14.71 0.06 -18.41
CA VAL A 67 15.97 0.54 -19.01
C VAL A 67 17.19 0.30 -18.13
N PHE A 68 16.99 0.13 -16.82
CA PHE A 68 18.08 -0.04 -15.87
C PHE A 68 18.57 -1.49 -15.81
N HIS A 69 19.89 -1.66 -15.80
CA HIS A 69 20.52 -2.95 -15.62
C HIS A 69 20.60 -3.29 -14.13
N LEU A 70 20.05 -4.45 -13.76
CA LEU A 70 19.99 -4.93 -12.38
C LEU A 70 20.85 -6.17 -12.19
N SER A 71 21.51 -6.26 -11.03
CA SER A 71 22.25 -7.47 -10.63
C SER A 71 21.27 -8.63 -10.43
N SER A 72 21.59 -9.79 -11.01
CA SER A 72 20.90 -11.06 -10.73
C SER A 72 21.34 -11.68 -9.39
N VAL A 73 22.52 -11.30 -8.89
CA VAL A 73 23.06 -11.81 -7.62
C VAL A 73 22.47 -11.02 -6.45
N ARG A 74 21.90 -11.75 -5.49
CA ARG A 74 21.31 -11.18 -4.28
C ARG A 74 22.40 -10.73 -3.30
N ASN A 75 22.31 -9.48 -2.86
CA ASN A 75 23.07 -8.92 -1.75
C ASN A 75 22.32 -9.15 -0.43
N ALA A 76 22.95 -9.86 0.50
CA ALA A 76 22.37 -10.19 1.80
C ALA A 76 22.47 -9.06 2.83
N LEU A 77 23.19 -7.98 2.54
CA LEU A 77 23.48 -6.90 3.51
C LEU A 77 22.59 -5.68 3.33
N LYS A 78 22.13 -5.39 2.11
CA LYS A 78 21.41 -4.16 1.80
C LYS A 78 20.13 -4.41 1.01
N PRO A 79 19.02 -3.71 1.32
CA PRO A 79 17.85 -3.66 0.46
C PRO A 79 18.27 -3.17 -0.94
N MET A 80 18.08 -4.02 -1.95
CA MET A 80 18.39 -3.70 -3.34
C MET A 80 17.28 -4.17 -4.26
N ILE A 81 17.14 -3.46 -5.38
CA ILE A 81 16.22 -3.83 -6.46
C ILE A 81 16.85 -4.99 -7.25
N TYR A 82 16.17 -6.13 -7.27
CA TYR A 82 16.47 -7.28 -8.14
C TYR A 82 15.47 -7.34 -9.30
N PRO A 83 15.77 -8.08 -10.38
CA PRO A 83 14.83 -8.28 -11.49
C PRO A 83 13.44 -8.73 -11.05
N GLU A 84 13.35 -9.75 -10.16
CA GLU A 84 12.07 -10.22 -9.59
C GLU A 84 11.28 -9.10 -8.90
N PHE A 85 11.97 -8.29 -8.08
CA PHE A 85 11.32 -7.17 -7.39
C PHE A 85 10.84 -6.11 -8.37
N ARG A 86 11.65 -5.77 -9.38
CA ARG A 86 11.28 -4.79 -10.40
C ARG A 86 10.00 -5.23 -11.09
N ASP A 87 9.93 -6.48 -11.52
CA ASP A 87 8.78 -6.99 -12.26
C ASP A 87 7.52 -7.05 -11.37
N HIS A 88 7.66 -7.43 -10.09
CA HIS A 88 6.57 -7.30 -9.12
C HIS A 88 6.14 -5.84 -8.92
N SER A 89 7.08 -4.93 -8.77
CA SER A 89 6.80 -3.50 -8.57
C SER A 89 6.06 -2.90 -9.77
N ILE A 90 6.49 -3.22 -10.99
CA ILE A 90 5.79 -2.84 -12.23
C ILE A 90 4.37 -3.40 -12.24
N LEU A 91 4.24 -4.71 -12.02
CA LEU A 91 2.95 -5.40 -12.05
C LEU A 91 1.95 -4.81 -11.04
N PHE A 92 2.37 -4.60 -9.79
CA PHE A 92 1.50 -4.04 -8.76
C PHE A 92 1.20 -2.56 -8.97
N ALA A 93 2.15 -1.77 -9.49
CA ALA A 93 1.91 -0.38 -9.85
C ALA A 93 0.88 -0.27 -10.99
N CYS A 94 1.06 -1.06 -12.06
CA CYS A 94 0.11 -1.12 -13.17
C CYS A 94 -1.28 -1.58 -12.72
N ARG A 95 -1.38 -2.53 -11.77
CA ARG A 95 -2.65 -2.91 -11.14
C ARG A 95 -3.32 -1.71 -10.48
N SER A 96 -2.61 -0.93 -9.68
CA SER A 96 -3.16 0.27 -9.03
C SER A 96 -3.61 1.32 -10.03
N VAL A 97 -2.81 1.59 -11.07
CA VAL A 97 -3.15 2.52 -12.15
C VAL A 97 -4.43 2.07 -12.88
N ALA A 98 -4.51 0.79 -13.27
CA ALA A 98 -5.69 0.23 -13.93
C ALA A 98 -6.93 0.31 -13.04
N ALA A 99 -6.82 -0.06 -11.76
CA ALA A 99 -7.91 0.05 -10.80
C ALA A 99 -8.41 1.50 -10.65
N CYS A 100 -7.50 2.49 -10.58
CA CYS A 100 -7.86 3.90 -10.56
C CYS A 100 -8.64 4.30 -11.82
N CYS A 101 -8.17 3.91 -13.01
CA CYS A 101 -8.84 4.23 -14.27
C CYS A 101 -10.24 3.60 -14.36
N MET A 102 -10.39 2.36 -13.86
CA MET A 102 -11.66 1.65 -13.85
C MET A 102 -12.67 2.30 -12.90
N HIS A 103 -12.25 2.65 -11.68
CA HIS A 103 -13.11 3.38 -10.74
C HIS A 103 -13.48 4.76 -11.26
N TYR A 104 -12.52 5.50 -11.83
CA TYR A 104 -12.78 6.79 -12.47
C TYR A 104 -13.81 6.69 -13.60
N SER A 105 -13.74 5.62 -14.39
CA SER A 105 -14.67 5.37 -15.51
C SER A 105 -16.02 4.80 -15.07
N GLY A 106 -16.25 4.62 -13.76
CA GLY A 106 -17.48 4.01 -13.24
C GLY A 106 -17.64 2.52 -13.60
N CYS A 107 -16.55 1.82 -13.89
CA CYS A 107 -16.61 0.38 -14.14
C CYS A 107 -17.08 -0.37 -12.89
N HIS A 108 -17.83 -1.45 -13.12
CA HIS A 108 -18.29 -2.30 -12.03
C HIS A 108 -17.12 -2.91 -11.23
N TYR A 109 -17.23 -2.95 -9.90
CA TYR A 109 -16.16 -3.39 -8.99
C TYR A 109 -15.67 -4.82 -9.24
N LEU A 110 -16.50 -5.67 -9.87
CA LEU A 110 -16.11 -7.03 -10.28
C LEU A 110 -14.91 -7.04 -11.22
N TRP A 111 -14.78 -6.04 -12.09
CA TRP A 111 -13.61 -5.93 -12.96
C TRP A 111 -12.34 -5.69 -12.15
N THR A 112 -12.41 -4.88 -11.09
CA THR A 112 -11.27 -4.64 -10.19
C THR A 112 -10.91 -5.89 -9.39
N MET A 113 -11.90 -6.72 -9.02
CA MET A 113 -11.64 -8.04 -8.42
C MET A 113 -10.93 -9.00 -9.38
N LEU A 114 -11.39 -9.07 -10.64
CA LEU A 114 -10.73 -9.86 -11.69
C LEU A 114 -9.30 -9.39 -11.94
N LEU A 115 -9.09 -8.06 -11.97
CA LEU A 115 -7.77 -7.45 -12.06
C LEU A 115 -6.88 -7.87 -10.88
N CYS A 116 -7.39 -7.86 -9.65
CA CYS A 116 -6.66 -8.33 -8.46
C CYS A 116 -6.27 -9.81 -8.55
N LEU A 117 -7.18 -10.71 -8.94
CA LEU A 117 -6.87 -12.14 -9.12
C LEU A 117 -5.82 -12.37 -10.21
N SER A 118 -5.97 -11.69 -11.34
CA SER A 118 -5.06 -11.78 -12.49
C SER A 118 -3.66 -11.29 -12.13
N THR A 119 -3.57 -10.20 -11.36
CA THR A 119 -2.31 -9.67 -10.86
C THR A 119 -1.65 -10.64 -9.88
N MET A 120 -2.41 -11.24 -8.95
CA MET A 120 -1.84 -12.24 -8.03
C MET A 120 -1.33 -13.49 -8.75
N ASN A 121 -2.04 -13.94 -9.79
CA ASN A 121 -1.57 -15.04 -10.63
C ASN A 121 -0.28 -14.69 -11.37
N SER A 122 -0.22 -13.49 -11.94
CA SER A 122 0.95 -12.98 -12.64
C SER A 122 2.15 -12.85 -11.69
N ALA A 123 1.94 -12.38 -10.46
CA ALA A 123 2.99 -12.26 -9.45
C ALA A 123 3.58 -13.62 -9.05
N ASP A 124 2.74 -14.66 -8.95
CA ASP A 124 3.23 -16.03 -8.72
C ASP A 124 4.05 -16.54 -9.90
N ARG A 125 3.61 -16.30 -11.14
CA ARG A 125 4.37 -16.68 -12.34
C ARG A 125 5.73 -15.99 -12.39
N ILE A 126 5.80 -14.69 -12.12
CA ILE A 126 7.06 -13.96 -12.00
C ILE A 126 7.95 -14.62 -10.95
N THR A 127 7.39 -14.94 -9.78
CA THR A 127 8.14 -15.60 -8.70
C THR A 127 8.71 -16.95 -9.14
N LEU A 128 7.92 -17.75 -9.87
CA LEU A 128 8.35 -19.05 -10.40
C LEU A 128 9.46 -18.90 -11.47
N CYS A 129 9.40 -17.87 -12.31
CA CYS A 129 10.44 -17.60 -13.31
C CYS A 129 11.81 -17.28 -12.68
N TYR A 130 11.82 -16.64 -11.51
CA TYR A 130 13.06 -16.25 -10.81
C TYR A 130 13.54 -17.25 -9.76
N GLN A 131 12.68 -18.18 -9.33
CA GLN A 131 13.07 -19.34 -8.52
C GLN A 131 13.67 -20.41 -9.44
N GLY A 132 14.97 -20.31 -9.75
CA GLY A 132 15.68 -21.33 -10.54
C GLY A 132 15.63 -22.74 -9.91
N PRO A 133 16.10 -23.78 -10.62
CA PRO A 133 16.02 -25.18 -10.17
C PRO A 133 16.64 -25.44 -8.78
N ALA A 134 17.72 -24.72 -8.44
CA ALA A 134 18.40 -24.82 -7.14
C ALA A 134 17.65 -24.11 -5.98
N ALA A 135 16.69 -23.24 -6.27
CA ALA A 135 15.92 -22.47 -5.29
C ALA A 135 14.56 -23.10 -4.93
N GLN A 136 14.19 -24.24 -5.55
CA GLN A 136 12.90 -24.90 -5.35
C GLN A 136 12.65 -25.40 -3.91
N GLY A 137 13.69 -25.48 -3.05
CA GLY A 137 13.56 -25.79 -1.62
C GLY A 137 13.44 -24.58 -0.68
N SER A 138 13.85 -23.39 -1.14
CA SER A 138 13.90 -22.17 -0.33
C SER A 138 12.95 -21.12 -0.93
N ARG A 139 11.69 -21.11 -0.46
CA ARG A 139 10.64 -20.13 -0.85
C ARG A 139 10.97 -18.72 -0.34
N THR A 140 12.11 -18.17 -0.75
CA THR A 140 12.61 -16.87 -0.33
C THR A 140 12.13 -15.81 -1.31
N THR A 141 10.97 -15.24 -1.03
CA THR A 141 10.47 -14.08 -1.79
C THR A 141 11.28 -12.84 -1.45
N THR A 142 11.39 -11.91 -2.41
CA THR A 142 12.22 -10.72 -2.27
C THR A 142 11.85 -9.87 -1.06
N MET A 143 10.55 -9.72 -0.77
CA MET A 143 10.08 -8.93 0.39
C MET A 143 10.26 -9.63 1.74
N ARG A 144 10.20 -10.98 1.78
CA ARG A 144 10.29 -11.73 3.05
C ARG A 144 11.72 -11.76 3.60
N ASN A 145 12.71 -11.64 2.72
CA ASN A 145 14.13 -11.71 3.07
C ASN A 145 14.84 -10.38 2.80
N MET A 146 14.11 -9.27 2.94
CA MET A 146 14.72 -7.96 2.83
C MET A 146 15.67 -7.77 4.03
N PRO A 147 16.96 -7.46 3.79
CA PRO A 147 17.91 -7.42 4.89
C PRO A 147 17.66 -6.22 5.80
N PHE A 148 18.03 -6.41 7.07
CA PHE A 148 17.93 -5.43 8.13
C PHE A 148 19.34 -5.02 8.57
N ASP A 149 19.47 -3.80 9.08
CA ASP A 149 20.74 -3.34 9.65
C ASP A 149 21.09 -4.15 10.91
N HIS A 150 22.38 -4.29 11.19
CA HIS A 150 22.88 -4.91 12.42
C HIS A 150 22.34 -4.12 13.63
N GLY A 151 21.66 -4.80 14.55
CA GLY A 151 21.03 -4.19 15.73
C GLY A 151 19.50 -4.32 15.80
N ILE A 152 18.84 -4.79 14.73
CA ILE A 152 17.41 -5.14 14.79
C ILE A 152 17.28 -6.61 15.17
N THR A 153 16.64 -6.89 16.30
CA THR A 153 16.42 -8.26 16.81
C THR A 153 15.62 -9.11 15.82
N PRO A 154 15.86 -10.43 15.72
CA PRO A 154 15.07 -11.33 14.86
C PRO A 154 13.55 -11.23 15.11
N GLU A 155 13.15 -11.03 16.37
CA GLU A 155 11.76 -10.87 16.78
C GLU A 155 11.15 -9.60 16.16
N ASP A 156 11.88 -8.49 16.18
CA ASP A 156 11.43 -7.23 15.61
C ASP A 156 11.41 -7.27 14.08
N GLN A 157 12.39 -7.93 13.45
CA GLN A 157 12.36 -8.19 12.01
C GLN A 157 11.10 -8.95 11.62
N LEU A 158 10.75 -10.00 12.37
CA LEU A 158 9.55 -10.79 12.14
C LEU A 158 8.26 -9.97 12.33
N ARG A 159 8.22 -9.08 13.34
CA ARG A 159 7.08 -8.16 13.55
C ARG A 159 6.91 -7.21 12.37
N ILE A 160 8.00 -6.61 11.88
CA ILE A 160 7.99 -5.70 10.73
C ILE A 160 7.52 -6.43 9.48
N VAL A 161 8.07 -7.61 9.17
CA VAL A 161 7.68 -8.41 7.99
C VAL A 161 6.21 -8.82 8.04
N ARG A 162 5.71 -9.24 9.22
CA ARG A 162 4.28 -9.56 9.40
C ARG A 162 3.40 -8.35 9.17
N MET A 163 3.82 -7.19 9.65
CA MET A 163 3.11 -5.94 9.46
C MET A 163 3.11 -5.49 8.00
N HIS A 164 4.24 -5.57 7.28
CA HIS A 164 4.27 -5.31 5.83
C HIS A 164 3.30 -6.21 5.08
N SER A 165 3.30 -7.52 5.41
CA SER A 165 2.41 -8.50 4.79
C SER A 165 0.93 -8.17 5.06
N ARG A 166 0.60 -7.77 6.29
CA ARG A 166 -0.74 -7.32 6.68
C ARG A 166 -1.17 -6.07 5.92
N MET A 167 -0.30 -5.07 5.79
CA MET A 167 -0.66 -3.84 5.08
C MET A 167 -0.81 -4.05 3.58
N GLN A 168 -0.05 -4.96 2.97
CA GLN A 168 -0.24 -5.34 1.56
C GLN A 168 -1.61 -6.02 1.31
N LEU A 169 -2.10 -6.79 2.28
CA LEU A 169 -3.45 -7.34 2.27
C LEU A 169 -4.50 -6.21 2.34
N GLY A 170 -4.34 -5.26 3.26
CA GLY A 170 -5.20 -4.08 3.37
C GLY A 170 -5.22 -3.24 2.10
N ALA A 171 -4.05 -2.96 1.53
CA ALA A 171 -3.92 -2.24 0.26
C ALA A 171 -4.69 -2.91 -0.89
N THR A 172 -4.71 -4.24 -0.96
CA THR A 172 -5.50 -4.96 -1.98
C THR A 172 -7.01 -4.82 -1.75
N TRP A 173 -7.46 -4.73 -0.50
CA TRP A 173 -8.85 -4.40 -0.19
C TRP A 173 -9.23 -2.98 -0.58
N PHE A 174 -8.38 -2.01 -0.26
CA PHE A 174 -8.65 -0.59 -0.50
C PHE A 174 -8.82 -0.29 -1.99
N MET A 175 -8.08 -0.99 -2.84
CA MET A 175 -8.21 -0.88 -4.30
C MET A 175 -9.61 -1.20 -4.83
N LEU A 176 -10.48 -1.87 -4.09
CA LEU A 176 -11.83 -2.22 -4.54
C LEU A 176 -12.86 -1.11 -4.30
N ILE A 177 -12.52 -0.07 -3.54
CA ILE A 177 -13.53 0.86 -2.99
C ILE A 177 -13.69 2.12 -3.83
N SER A 178 -12.59 2.80 -4.16
CA SER A 178 -12.61 4.09 -4.85
C SER A 178 -11.31 4.35 -5.59
N THR A 179 -11.30 5.37 -6.46
CA THR A 179 -10.08 5.85 -7.13
C THR A 179 -9.00 6.25 -6.12
N ASP A 180 -9.35 7.03 -5.09
CA ASP A 180 -8.44 7.44 -4.01
C ASP A 180 -7.82 6.25 -3.28
N ALA A 181 -8.65 5.28 -2.92
CA ALA A 181 -8.25 4.07 -2.22
C ALA A 181 -7.39 3.13 -3.09
N ALA A 182 -7.58 3.16 -4.41
CA ALA A 182 -6.74 2.46 -5.37
C ALA A 182 -5.41 3.18 -5.66
N PHE A 183 -5.37 4.49 -5.51
CA PHE A 183 -4.19 5.33 -5.77
C PHE A 183 -3.15 5.25 -4.65
N LEU A 184 -3.53 5.26 -3.38
CA LEU A 184 -2.55 5.25 -2.28
C LEU A 184 -1.58 4.05 -2.28
N PRO A 185 -2.00 2.81 -2.57
CA PRO A 185 -1.07 1.68 -2.65
C PRO A 185 0.08 1.92 -3.64
N LEU A 186 -0.18 2.68 -4.71
CA LEU A 186 0.82 3.06 -5.71
C LEU A 186 1.96 3.87 -5.08
N PHE A 187 1.65 4.75 -4.12
CA PHE A 187 2.65 5.54 -3.39
C PHE A 187 3.63 4.63 -2.66
N ALA A 188 3.14 3.67 -1.88
CA ALA A 188 4.00 2.75 -1.14
C ALA A 188 4.86 1.88 -2.08
N ILE A 189 4.30 1.43 -3.21
CA ILE A 189 5.01 0.61 -4.20
C ILE A 189 6.16 1.40 -4.84
N GLN A 190 5.89 2.61 -5.35
CA GLN A 190 6.88 3.43 -6.04
C GLN A 190 7.90 4.00 -5.06
N LEU A 191 7.47 4.41 -3.86
CA LEU A 191 8.39 4.88 -2.83
C LEU A 191 9.35 3.76 -2.40
N ALA A 192 8.89 2.52 -2.24
CA ALA A 192 9.78 1.40 -1.89
C ALA A 192 10.94 1.23 -2.89
N ALA A 193 10.64 1.30 -4.19
CA ALA A 193 11.63 1.23 -5.27
C ALA A 193 12.60 2.44 -5.23
N PHE A 194 12.06 3.66 -5.05
CA PHE A 194 12.88 4.85 -4.90
C PHE A 194 13.81 4.76 -3.68
N LEU A 195 13.29 4.37 -2.52
CA LEU A 195 14.08 4.22 -1.30
C LEU A 195 15.17 3.15 -1.45
N MET A 196 14.92 2.04 -2.15
CA MET A 196 15.97 1.05 -2.43
C MET A 196 17.08 1.62 -3.33
N THR A 197 16.72 2.52 -4.25
CA THR A 197 17.72 3.27 -5.02
C THR A 197 18.55 4.17 -4.10
N LEU A 198 17.93 4.84 -3.13
CA LEU A 198 18.65 5.65 -2.14
C LEU A 198 19.60 4.80 -1.28
N VAL A 199 19.18 3.60 -0.86
CA VAL A 199 20.03 2.64 -0.14
C VAL A 199 21.22 2.20 -1.01
N ARG A 200 20.97 1.80 -2.26
CA ARG A 200 22.03 1.40 -3.21
C ARG A 200 23.07 2.50 -3.41
N LYS A 201 22.64 3.76 -3.43
CA LYS A 201 23.50 4.94 -3.58
C LYS A 201 24.12 5.42 -2.27
N SER A 202 23.88 4.71 -1.15
CA SER A 202 24.34 5.06 0.19
C SER A 202 23.90 6.46 0.63
N ILE A 203 22.71 6.90 0.20
CA ILE A 203 22.07 8.16 0.63
C ILE A 203 21.33 7.94 1.95
N ILE A 204 20.68 6.77 2.10
CA ILE A 204 20.00 6.35 3.33
C ILE A 204 20.46 4.95 3.76
N THR A 205 20.20 4.57 5.01
CA THR A 205 20.48 3.22 5.55
C THR A 205 19.29 2.27 5.35
N SER A 206 19.48 0.97 5.54
CA SER A 206 18.40 -0.02 5.46
C SER A 206 17.33 0.24 6.51
N ARG A 207 17.72 0.68 7.70
CA ARG A 207 16.78 1.08 8.76
C ARG A 207 15.92 2.25 8.33
N THR A 208 16.51 3.29 7.74
CA THR A 208 15.75 4.44 7.20
C THR A 208 14.79 4.00 6.09
N TRP A 209 15.21 3.03 5.26
CA TRP A 209 14.32 2.42 4.26
C TRP A 209 13.10 1.75 4.92
N HIS A 210 13.30 0.85 5.89
CA HIS A 210 12.21 0.14 6.58
C HIS A 210 11.25 1.11 7.27
N LEU A 211 11.79 2.17 7.89
CA LEU A 211 11.01 3.21 8.54
C LEU A 211 10.12 3.97 7.54
N LEU A 212 10.72 4.55 6.49
CA LEU A 212 9.99 5.35 5.50
C LEU A 212 8.98 4.50 4.72
N TYR A 213 9.35 3.27 4.37
CA TYR A 213 8.43 2.34 3.72
C TYR A 213 7.25 1.97 4.63
N SER A 214 7.50 1.75 5.93
CA SER A 214 6.43 1.50 6.89
C SER A 214 5.48 2.69 7.01
N ILE A 215 6.00 3.92 7.05
CA ILE A 215 5.17 5.15 7.05
C ILE A 215 4.32 5.24 5.78
N ALA A 216 4.88 4.93 4.61
CA ALA A 216 4.12 4.94 3.37
C ALA A 216 3.03 3.86 3.33
N LEU A 217 3.28 2.69 3.91
CA LEU A 217 2.25 1.67 4.06
C LEU A 217 1.14 2.11 5.01
N TRP A 218 1.49 2.80 6.11
CA TRP A 218 0.53 3.38 7.05
C TRP A 218 -0.39 4.40 6.40
N LEU A 219 0.16 5.23 5.52
CA LEU A 219 -0.59 6.29 4.86
C LEU A 219 -1.80 5.75 4.09
N ASN A 220 -1.76 4.49 3.62
CA ASN A 220 -2.92 3.84 3.00
C ASN A 220 -4.16 3.79 3.91
N TYR A 221 -4.02 3.88 5.23
CA TYR A 221 -5.17 3.86 6.13
C TYR A 221 -5.91 5.20 6.20
N GLU A 222 -5.35 6.28 5.69
CA GLU A 222 -6.05 7.57 5.63
C GLU A 222 -7.30 7.51 4.72
N VAL A 223 -7.33 6.61 3.72
CA VAL A 223 -8.54 6.41 2.90
C VAL A 223 -9.67 5.72 3.64
N LEU A 224 -9.44 5.13 4.82
CA LEU A 224 -10.54 4.57 5.63
C LEU A 224 -11.56 5.64 6.03
N ALA A 225 -11.15 6.91 6.10
CA ALA A 225 -12.06 8.02 6.38
C ALA A 225 -13.12 8.22 5.28
N GLN A 226 -12.90 7.67 4.09
CA GLN A 226 -13.83 7.72 2.96
C GLN A 226 -14.82 6.55 2.96
N PHE A 227 -14.63 5.56 3.83
CA PHE A 227 -15.44 4.35 3.82
C PHE A 227 -16.75 4.61 4.57
N THR A 228 -17.83 4.07 4.04
CA THR A 228 -19.08 4.01 4.81
C THR A 228 -18.89 3.09 6.02
N PRO A 229 -19.66 3.28 7.12
CA PRO A 229 -19.66 2.35 8.25
C PRO A 229 -19.79 0.88 7.84
N GLY A 230 -20.69 0.58 6.90
CA GLY A 230 -20.88 -0.77 6.38
C GLY A 230 -19.64 -1.32 5.68
N GLN A 231 -18.98 -0.51 4.85
CA GLN A 231 -17.72 -0.89 4.18
C GLN A 231 -16.60 -1.12 5.18
N LEU A 232 -16.45 -0.25 6.19
CA LEU A 232 -15.40 -0.37 7.19
C LEU A 232 -15.55 -1.66 8.00
N VAL A 233 -16.76 -1.97 8.47
CA VAL A 233 -17.05 -3.22 9.19
C VAL A 233 -16.75 -4.43 8.31
N MET A 234 -17.24 -4.42 7.07
CA MET A 234 -17.02 -5.53 6.14
C MET A 234 -15.52 -5.76 5.89
N VAL A 235 -14.79 -4.71 5.49
CA VAL A 235 -13.34 -4.80 5.24
C VAL A 235 -12.59 -5.23 6.49
N THR A 236 -12.97 -4.77 7.68
CA THR A 236 -12.34 -5.18 8.94
C THR A 236 -12.55 -6.67 9.23
N ILE A 237 -13.78 -7.18 9.07
CA ILE A 237 -14.11 -8.60 9.27
C ILE A 237 -13.30 -9.45 8.29
N LEU A 238 -13.40 -9.13 7.01
CA LEU A 238 -12.72 -9.82 5.92
C LEU A 238 -11.19 -9.80 6.09
N TYR A 239 -10.62 -8.65 6.42
CA TYR A 239 -9.20 -8.52 6.72
C TYR A 239 -8.75 -9.42 7.88
N ASN A 240 -9.49 -9.45 8.99
CA ASN A 240 -9.15 -10.28 10.15
C ASN A 240 -9.34 -11.78 9.87
N LEU A 241 -10.41 -12.16 9.16
CA LEU A 241 -10.65 -13.54 8.72
C LEU A 241 -9.53 -14.03 7.80
N HIS A 242 -9.15 -13.22 6.80
CA HIS A 242 -8.03 -13.54 5.92
C HIS A 242 -6.75 -13.78 6.73
N HIS A 243 -6.46 -12.91 7.69
CA HIS A 243 -5.27 -13.07 8.54
C HIS A 243 -5.32 -14.38 9.36
N GLN A 244 -6.46 -14.69 9.99
CA GLN A 244 -6.63 -15.91 10.79
C GLN A 244 -6.64 -17.20 9.97
N VAL A 245 -7.08 -17.17 8.72
CA VAL A 245 -7.15 -18.34 7.85
C VAL A 245 -5.83 -18.56 7.11
N CYS A 246 -5.27 -17.52 6.47
CA CYS A 246 -4.10 -17.68 5.60
C CYS A 246 -2.80 -17.94 6.37
N PHE A 247 -2.55 -17.22 7.46
CA PHE A 247 -1.24 -17.27 8.13
C PHE A 247 -1.02 -18.57 8.93
N PRO A 248 -1.98 -19.06 9.75
CA PRO A 248 -1.80 -20.29 10.52
C PRO A 248 -2.03 -21.56 9.69
N ARG A 249 -3.03 -21.58 8.80
CA ARG A 249 -3.49 -22.81 8.13
C ARG A 249 -2.90 -23.04 6.75
N ARG A 250 -2.02 -22.14 6.27
CA ARG A 250 -1.42 -22.19 4.92
C ARG A 250 -2.47 -22.41 3.81
N ALA A 251 -3.66 -21.83 3.99
CA ALA A 251 -4.76 -21.98 3.05
C ALA A 251 -4.37 -21.47 1.66
N ASN A 252 -4.98 -22.04 0.62
CA ASN A 252 -4.79 -21.56 -0.74
C ASN A 252 -5.29 -20.10 -0.84
N LYS A 253 -4.37 -19.16 -1.10
CA LYS A 253 -4.69 -17.73 -1.14
C LYS A 253 -5.77 -17.39 -2.16
N TYR A 254 -5.88 -18.13 -3.27
CA TYR A 254 -6.90 -17.89 -4.29
C TYR A 254 -8.28 -18.26 -3.80
N MET A 255 -8.44 -19.41 -3.12
CA MET A 255 -9.70 -19.78 -2.51
C MET A 255 -10.13 -18.73 -1.48
N VAL A 256 -9.19 -18.27 -0.65
CA VAL A 256 -9.48 -17.23 0.33
C VAL A 256 -9.93 -15.96 -0.37
N TRP A 257 -9.20 -15.43 -1.34
CA TRP A 257 -9.59 -14.20 -2.04
C TRP A 257 -10.91 -14.32 -2.81
N VAL A 258 -11.19 -15.45 -3.46
CA VAL A 258 -12.46 -15.69 -4.14
C VAL A 258 -13.61 -15.69 -3.14
N THR A 259 -13.50 -16.38 -2.00
CA THR A 259 -14.52 -16.35 -0.93
C THR A 259 -14.76 -14.92 -0.45
N HIS A 260 -13.70 -14.17 -0.22
CA HIS A 260 -13.77 -12.77 0.18
C HIS A 260 -14.52 -11.90 -0.85
N PHE A 261 -14.24 -12.08 -2.13
CA PHE A 261 -14.90 -11.35 -3.21
C PHE A 261 -16.37 -11.74 -3.36
N VAL A 262 -16.72 -13.02 -3.21
CA VAL A 262 -18.11 -13.50 -3.19
C VAL A 262 -18.88 -12.86 -2.03
N VAL A 263 -18.31 -12.88 -0.81
CA VAL A 263 -18.95 -12.26 0.37
C VAL A 263 -19.12 -10.75 0.19
N TYR A 264 -18.09 -10.05 -0.30
CA TYR A 264 -18.17 -8.61 -0.54
C TYR A 264 -19.21 -8.26 -1.62
N THR A 265 -19.27 -9.04 -2.71
CA THR A 265 -20.27 -8.89 -3.78
C THR A 265 -21.66 -9.07 -3.20
N ALA A 266 -21.91 -10.18 -2.50
CA ALA A 266 -23.21 -10.46 -1.88
C ALA A 266 -23.66 -9.36 -0.92
N TRP A 267 -22.75 -8.82 -0.11
CA TRP A 267 -23.02 -7.72 0.81
C TRP A 267 -23.35 -6.38 0.11
N THR A 268 -22.68 -6.13 -1.00
CA THR A 268 -22.86 -4.90 -1.78
C THR A 268 -24.19 -4.94 -2.50
N GLU A 269 -24.50 -6.05 -3.18
CA GLU A 269 -25.75 -6.24 -3.94
C GLU A 269 -27.00 -6.35 -3.05
N SER A 270 -26.88 -6.90 -1.83
CA SER A 270 -28.03 -7.00 -0.91
C SER A 270 -28.49 -5.67 -0.34
N GLY A 271 -27.77 -4.56 -0.61
CA GLY A 271 -28.01 -3.27 0.03
C GLY A 271 -27.68 -3.26 1.52
N SER A 272 -27.07 -4.32 2.06
CA SER A 272 -26.71 -4.45 3.49
C SER A 272 -25.80 -3.34 3.95
N SER A 273 -24.88 -2.88 3.09
CA SER A 273 -24.02 -1.73 3.38
C SER A 273 -24.82 -0.46 3.66
N ALA A 274 -25.81 -0.15 2.82
CA ALA A 274 -26.66 1.02 2.96
C ALA A 274 -27.58 0.90 4.19
N TYR A 275 -28.16 -0.29 4.40
CA TYR A 275 -28.98 -0.58 5.58
C TYR A 275 -28.20 -0.39 6.88
N PHE A 276 -27.03 -1.02 7.00
CA PHE A 276 -26.19 -0.92 8.20
C PHE A 276 -25.75 0.53 8.46
N THR A 277 -25.38 1.24 7.39
CA THR A 277 -25.00 2.65 7.49
C THR A 277 -26.14 3.51 8.05
N ARG A 278 -27.39 3.30 7.59
CA ARG A 278 -28.57 4.00 8.15
C ARG A 278 -28.78 3.67 9.62
N GLN A 279 -28.60 2.41 10.03
CA GLN A 279 -28.74 2.00 11.43
C GLN A 279 -27.69 2.68 12.32
N VAL A 280 -26.42 2.67 11.92
CA VAL A 280 -25.34 3.33 12.68
C VAL A 280 -25.61 4.82 12.86
N TYR A 281 -25.99 5.52 11.78
CA TYR A 281 -26.32 6.94 11.88
C TYR A 281 -27.58 7.22 12.70
N GLY A 282 -28.59 6.33 12.64
CA GLY A 282 -29.79 6.43 13.47
C GLY A 282 -29.47 6.32 14.97
N VAL A 283 -28.60 5.38 15.34
CA VAL A 283 -28.14 5.20 16.72
C VAL A 283 -27.27 6.38 17.18
N LEU A 284 -26.31 6.82 16.36
CA LEU A 284 -25.48 7.99 16.72
C LEU A 284 -26.31 9.27 16.86
N GLY A 285 -27.37 9.41 16.07
CA GLY A 285 -28.31 10.52 16.18
C GLY A 285 -29.18 10.50 17.44
N SER A 286 -29.35 9.36 18.10
CA SER A 286 -30.15 9.23 19.33
C SER A 286 -29.35 9.48 20.61
N PHE A 287 -28.03 9.39 20.58
CA PHE A 287 -27.14 9.65 21.72
C PHE A 287 -26.65 11.12 21.76
N GLY A 288 -27.49 12.06 22.25
CA GLY A 288 -27.01 13.33 22.84
C GLY A 288 -27.54 14.66 22.26
N PRO A 289 -27.12 15.82 22.83
CA PRO A 289 -27.66 17.18 22.59
C PRO A 289 -27.40 17.72 21.16
N PHE A 290 -26.90 16.88 20.27
CA PHE A 290 -26.52 17.15 18.90
C PHE A 290 -27.65 16.88 17.90
N GLY A 291 -28.87 16.59 18.37
CA GLY A 291 -30.07 16.47 17.51
C GLY A 291 -30.40 17.74 16.71
N SER A 292 -29.77 18.88 17.03
CA SER A 292 -29.84 20.13 16.25
C SER A 292 -28.72 20.30 15.21
N PHE A 293 -27.69 19.45 15.21
CA PHE A 293 -26.73 19.43 14.11
C PHE A 293 -27.42 18.79 12.90
N GLY A 294 -27.95 19.65 12.05
CA GLY A 294 -28.64 19.28 10.83
C GLY A 294 -27.90 18.19 10.05
N LYS A 295 -28.70 17.36 9.37
CA LYS A 295 -28.38 16.12 8.64
C LYS A 295 -27.22 16.17 7.62
N GLY A 296 -26.42 17.23 7.52
CA GLY A 296 -25.52 17.46 6.38
C GLY A 296 -24.02 17.59 6.65
N ALA A 297 -23.53 17.71 7.90
CA ALA A 297 -22.07 17.88 8.11
C ALA A 297 -21.56 17.42 9.48
N GLY A 298 -22.32 17.62 10.55
CA GLY A 298 -21.87 17.29 11.91
C GLY A 298 -21.67 15.79 12.14
N ALA A 299 -22.57 14.96 11.61
CA ALA A 299 -22.52 13.50 11.75
C ALA A 299 -21.34 12.89 10.98
N GLU A 300 -21.00 13.42 9.81
CA GLU A 300 -19.85 12.96 9.01
C GLU A 300 -18.52 13.31 9.70
N VAL A 301 -18.39 14.53 10.24
CA VAL A 301 -17.21 14.95 11.00
C VAL A 301 -17.03 14.10 12.26
N LEU A 302 -18.11 13.81 12.99
CA LEU A 302 -18.05 12.93 14.16
C LEU A 302 -17.68 11.50 13.79
N TRP A 303 -18.28 10.94 12.73
CA TRP A 303 -17.92 9.63 12.19
C TRP A 303 -16.44 9.57 11.82
N MET A 304 -15.93 10.53 11.06
CA MET A 304 -14.51 10.62 10.72
C MET A 304 -13.62 10.65 11.98
N ARG A 305 -14.02 11.39 13.03
CA ARG A 305 -13.27 11.42 14.30
C ARG A 305 -13.29 10.08 15.01
N LEU A 306 -14.43 9.41 15.08
CA LEU A 306 -14.59 8.10 15.70
C LEU A 306 -13.81 7.02 14.94
N VAL A 307 -13.90 7.00 13.62
CA VAL A 307 -13.11 6.10 12.76
C VAL A 307 -11.63 6.38 12.96
N LYS A 308 -11.19 7.65 12.90
CA LYS A 308 -9.79 8.00 13.16
C LYS A 308 -9.35 7.51 14.53
N MET A 309 -10.13 7.71 15.59
CA MET A 309 -9.79 7.23 16.93
C MET A 309 -9.76 5.69 17.03
N ALA A 310 -10.71 4.98 16.42
CA ALA A 310 -10.77 3.52 16.44
C ALA A 310 -9.66 2.88 15.60
N VAL A 311 -9.40 3.43 14.41
CA VAL A 311 -8.28 3.09 13.53
C VAL A 311 -6.99 3.35 14.29
N VAL A 312 -6.72 4.60 14.71
CA VAL A 312 -5.52 4.97 15.48
C VAL A 312 -5.37 4.11 16.73
N GLY A 313 -6.44 3.77 17.45
CA GLY A 313 -6.39 2.90 18.64
C GLY A 313 -6.01 1.46 18.31
N TYR A 314 -6.69 0.83 17.35
CA TYR A 314 -6.37 -0.53 16.86
C TYR A 314 -4.93 -0.61 16.35
N TYR A 315 -4.48 0.47 15.73
CA TYR A 315 -3.20 0.57 15.08
C TYR A 315 -2.06 1.06 15.99
N ALA A 316 -2.36 1.81 17.06
CA ALA A 316 -1.42 2.19 18.10
C ALA A 316 -0.84 0.96 18.82
N GLY A 317 -1.62 -0.12 18.94
CA GLY A 317 -1.10 -1.42 19.37
C GLY A 317 -0.01 -1.96 18.43
N ASN A 318 -0.09 -1.68 17.13
CA ASN A 318 0.94 -2.00 16.15
C ASN A 318 2.09 -0.99 16.16
N VAL A 319 1.91 0.25 16.66
CA VAL A 319 2.98 1.26 16.75
C VAL A 319 4.17 0.77 17.60
N ARG A 320 3.90 -0.06 18.63
CA ARG A 320 4.96 -0.71 19.42
C ARG A 320 5.91 -1.58 18.58
N ALA A 321 5.44 -2.15 17.46
CA ALA A 321 6.28 -2.94 16.57
C ALA A 321 7.36 -2.11 15.85
N TYR A 322 7.22 -0.78 15.80
CA TYR A 322 8.16 0.13 15.16
C TYR A 322 9.08 0.85 16.12
N TRP A 323 8.81 0.75 17.43
CA TRP A 323 9.71 1.33 18.44
C TRP A 323 11.19 0.98 18.19
N PRO A 324 11.54 -0.26 17.81
CA PRO A 324 12.91 -0.63 17.46
C PRO A 324 13.47 0.08 16.21
N LEU A 325 12.64 0.61 15.30
CA LEU A 325 13.09 1.43 14.17
C LEU A 325 13.32 2.89 14.55
N PHE A 326 12.58 3.39 15.54
CA PHE A 326 12.66 4.76 16.03
C PHE A 326 13.78 4.98 17.06
N VAL A 327 14.11 3.96 17.85
CA VAL A 327 15.20 4.03 18.83
C VAL A 327 16.53 3.96 18.10
N LEU A 328 17.23 5.08 17.95
CA LEU A 328 18.62 5.08 17.48
C LEU A 328 19.47 4.17 18.40
N PRO A 329 20.30 3.25 17.86
CA PRO A 329 21.27 2.59 18.72
C PRO A 329 22.11 3.68 19.41
N PRO A 330 22.61 3.42 20.62
CA PRO A 330 23.61 4.30 21.21
C PRO A 330 24.72 4.51 20.17
N VAL A 331 25.10 5.76 19.96
CA VAL A 331 26.24 6.08 19.10
C VAL A 331 27.44 5.44 19.77
N GLU A 332 27.98 4.37 19.19
CA GLU A 332 29.30 3.88 19.56
C GLU A 332 30.29 4.99 19.18
N THR A 333 30.67 5.78 20.18
CA THR A 333 31.67 6.86 20.08
C THR A 333 33.06 6.29 19.99
#